data_AF-A0A2N1RNC9-F1
#
_entry.id   AF-A0A2N1RNC9-F1
#
_cell.length_a   1.000
_cell.length_b   1.000
_cell.length_c   1.000
_cell.angle_alpha   90.00
_cell.angle_beta   90.00
_cell.angle_gamma   90.00
#
_symmetry.space_group_name_H-M   'P 1'
#
loop_
_entity.id
_entity.type
_entity.pdbx_description
1 polymer ?
#
loop_
_entity_poly.entity_id
_entity_poly.type
_entity_poly.pdbx_seq_one_letter_code
_entity_poly.pdbx_strand_id
1 'polypeptide(L)'
;MQVFCSNCSTAHEVTHAQAGSSETSVITCRKCNKKIKFQFCPHCGAFYSITFSNIKHGRYKYSCRKCMKDFAIEFKPQEQVRPAAENHQPLPETHSHKITEPDENIIVSKTEEPVSFMNNSINTFSAGELFRSASEAFTAKKLLVSAAGVITMLLVIQLFSSIESLFIRPGSAALKPFTGSLLNLFPMAIIFSFYTLAASVISKITLDKIFHSEETGTEEIIRFSMKTGPGVFGGNIIILLSVISILILFGKIPFLGPLLFSIAFLPVYLMSIGIFLLCFIGLWFYPPIAAHREQGIIPNLKNLMLFIKKHNLNIVFMIPVILLVAGITFSLIFFIHLSAFSLSIAMSRWLLSNDASMIFSSIPALFINASEATLAGLSSGIFKELNSSLMMTHHMGGFILGVILLSITVFLLSLAVSITATLSSHIYIVMERGISIDDRKKAVVLFILMMMMTLLMMFRKLL
;
A
#
# COMPACT_ATOMS: atom_id res chain seq x y z
N MET A 1 12.02 19.06 37.22
CA MET A 1 11.68 17.87 36.41
C MET A 1 12.10 18.12 34.96
N GLN A 2 12.44 17.07 34.21
CA GLN A 2 12.77 17.19 32.79
C GLN A 2 11.54 16.90 31.93
N VAL A 3 11.31 17.74 30.93
CA VAL A 3 10.20 17.60 29.98
C VAL A 3 10.75 17.65 28.56
N PHE A 4 10.29 16.75 27.69
CA PHE A 4 10.77 16.65 26.32
C PHE A 4 9.77 17.28 25.35
N CYS A 5 10.27 18.09 24.41
CA CYS A 5 9.45 18.60 23.31
C CYS A 5 9.02 17.44 22.41
N SER A 6 7.71 17.16 22.32
CA SER A 6 7.19 16.06 21.48
C SER A 6 7.46 16.22 19.97
N ASN A 7 7.89 17.40 19.52
CA ASN A 7 8.23 17.65 18.12
C ASN A 7 9.71 17.43 17.77
N CYS A 8 10.64 17.64 18.71
CA CYS A 8 12.08 17.60 18.42
C CYS A 8 12.94 16.91 19.49
N SER A 9 12.29 16.34 20.51
CA SER A 9 12.89 15.62 21.64
C SER A 9 13.92 16.42 22.45
N THR A 10 13.93 17.75 22.34
CA THR A 10 14.80 18.59 23.17
C THR A 10 14.30 18.59 24.61
N ALA A 11 15.20 18.34 25.55
CA ALA A 11 14.92 18.36 26.98
C ALA A 11 14.82 19.80 27.50
N HIS A 12 13.87 20.04 28.39
CA HIS A 12 13.64 21.30 29.09
C HIS A 12 13.53 21.03 30.58
N GLU A 13 14.25 21.80 31.39
CA GLU A 13 14.07 21.78 32.83
C GLU A 13 12.90 22.68 33.22
N VAL A 14 11.97 22.10 33.97
CA VAL A 14 10.76 22.77 34.45
C VAL A 14 10.72 22.63 35.95
N THR A 15 10.56 23.77 36.63
CA THR A 15 10.37 23.78 38.09
C THR A 15 8.95 23.35 38.46
N HIS A 16 8.77 22.79 39.64
CA HIS A 16 7.44 22.37 40.11
C HIS A 16 6.47 23.57 40.19
N ALA A 17 6.98 24.75 40.54
CA ALA A 17 6.23 26.00 40.56
C ALA A 17 5.72 26.42 39.17
N GLN A 18 6.57 26.33 38.13
CA GLN A 18 6.18 26.65 36.75
C GLN A 18 5.10 25.73 36.21
N ALA A 19 5.15 24.44 36.58
CA ALA A 19 4.17 23.46 36.13
C ALA A 19 2.84 23.51 36.89
N GLY A 20 2.86 23.95 38.16
CA GLY A 20 1.64 24.07 38.98
C GLY A 20 0.82 25.31 38.69
N SER A 21 1.44 26.39 38.20
CA SER A 21 0.73 27.62 37.86
C SER A 21 0.07 27.54 36.48
N SER A 22 -1.25 27.78 36.45
CA SER A 22 -2.02 27.79 35.20
C SER A 22 -1.53 28.83 34.19
N GLU A 23 -0.91 29.91 34.66
CA GLU A 23 -0.45 31.05 33.84
C GLU A 23 0.97 30.84 33.30
N THR A 24 1.86 30.25 34.09
CA THR A 24 3.25 29.98 33.66
C THR A 24 3.46 28.58 33.09
N SER A 25 2.37 27.84 32.88
CA SER A 25 2.40 26.45 32.38
C SER A 25 2.86 26.31 30.93
N VAL A 26 3.26 27.39 30.24
CA VAL A 26 3.66 27.37 28.84
C VAL A 26 5.11 27.81 28.68
N ILE A 27 5.95 26.96 28.08
CA ILE A 27 7.32 27.31 27.68
C ILE A 27 7.48 27.25 26.17
N THR A 28 8.49 27.93 25.63
CA THR A 28 8.85 27.84 24.21
C THR A 28 10.06 26.91 24.04
N CYS A 29 9.96 25.92 23.15
CA CYS A 29 11.05 25.02 22.85
C CYS A 29 12.19 25.78 22.15
N ARG A 30 13.39 25.76 22.74
CA ARG A 30 14.59 26.45 22.23
C ARG A 30 15.04 25.99 20.83
N LYS A 31 14.73 24.75 20.42
CA LYS A 31 15.20 24.18 19.14
C LYS A 31 14.23 24.42 17.98
N CYS A 32 12.92 24.34 18.22
CA CYS A 32 11.91 24.41 17.15
C CYS A 32 10.90 25.56 17.32
N ASN A 33 11.05 26.42 18.33
CA ASN A 33 10.16 27.54 18.65
C ASN A 33 8.69 27.19 18.86
N LYS A 34 8.34 25.90 18.99
CA LYS A 34 6.99 25.48 19.36
C LYS A 34 6.74 25.68 20.85
N LYS A 35 5.52 26.05 21.22
CA LYS A 35 5.11 26.22 22.62
C LYS A 35 4.74 24.85 23.22
N ILE A 36 5.06 24.64 24.49
CA ILE A 36 4.82 23.41 25.26
C ILE A 36 4.00 23.80 26.48
N LYS A 37 2.77 23.28 26.60
CA LYS A 37 1.91 23.47 27.77
C LYS A 37 1.99 22.27 28.70
N PHE A 38 2.06 22.54 29.99
CA PHE A 38 2.04 21.56 31.06
C PHE A 38 0.66 21.51 31.71
N GLN A 39 0.20 20.32 32.05
CA GLN A 39 -1.03 20.14 32.81
C GLN A 39 -0.94 18.87 33.65
N PHE A 40 -1.36 18.96 34.91
CA PHE A 40 -1.59 17.79 35.74
C PHE A 40 -3.03 17.32 35.59
N CYS A 41 -3.22 16.00 35.53
CA CYS A 41 -4.56 15.42 35.59
C CYS A 41 -5.19 15.78 36.95
N PRO A 42 -6.38 16.40 36.97
CA PRO A 42 -7.02 16.83 38.21
C PRO A 42 -7.43 15.65 39.10
N HIS A 43 -7.55 14.44 38.54
CA HIS A 43 -8.03 13.27 39.25
C HIS A 43 -6.93 12.43 39.91
N CYS A 44 -5.72 12.39 39.33
CA CYS A 44 -4.66 11.48 39.80
C CYS A 44 -3.25 12.10 39.81
N GLY A 45 -3.13 13.39 39.46
CA GLY A 45 -1.85 14.10 39.46
C GLY A 45 -0.85 13.65 38.39
N ALA A 46 -1.26 12.85 37.39
CA ALA A 46 -0.39 12.48 36.29
C ALA A 46 0.01 13.72 35.47
N PHE A 47 1.30 13.84 35.15
CA PHE A 47 1.87 14.97 34.42
C PHE A 47 1.75 14.79 32.89
N TYR A 48 1.29 15.83 32.20
CA TYR A 48 1.20 15.88 30.73
C TYR A 48 1.94 17.08 30.17
N SER A 49 2.62 16.87 29.03
CA SER A 49 3.27 17.92 28.23
C SER A 49 2.77 17.90 26.80
N ILE A 50 2.23 19.01 26.31
CA ILE A 50 1.61 19.11 24.98
C ILE A 50 2.32 20.18 24.18
N THR A 51 2.93 19.80 23.05
CA THR A 51 3.58 20.73 22.12
C THR A 51 2.61 21.17 21.03
N PHE A 52 2.55 22.46 20.72
CA PHE A 52 1.68 23.00 19.67
C PHE A 52 2.35 24.14 18.89
N SER A 53 1.95 24.28 17.62
CA SER A 53 2.45 25.31 16.69
C SER A 53 1.56 26.55 16.67
N ASN A 54 0.23 26.35 16.71
CA ASN A 54 -0.80 27.40 16.73
C ASN A 54 -1.89 26.97 17.70
N ILE A 55 -2.14 27.76 18.74
CA ILE A 55 -3.31 27.56 19.61
C ILE A 55 -4.48 28.26 18.97
N LYS A 56 -5.56 27.52 18.71
CA LYS A 56 -6.88 28.14 18.60
C LYS A 56 -7.41 28.28 20.02
N HIS A 57 -7.87 29.47 20.39
CA HIS A 57 -8.48 29.72 21.70
C HIS A 57 -9.56 28.66 21.98
N GLY A 58 -9.58 28.10 23.20
CA GLY A 58 -10.61 27.12 23.56
C GLY A 58 -10.20 26.07 24.60
N ARG A 59 -11.16 25.18 24.90
CA ARG A 59 -11.01 24.00 25.75
C ARG A 59 -10.81 22.75 24.90
N TYR A 60 -9.71 22.05 25.14
CA TYR A 60 -9.41 20.77 24.51
C TYR A 60 -9.64 19.66 25.51
N LYS A 61 -10.49 18.66 25.17
CA LYS A 61 -10.71 17.48 26.02
C LYS A 61 -9.54 16.50 25.86
N TYR A 62 -9.08 15.96 26.98
CA TYR A 62 -8.03 14.94 27.09
C TYR A 62 -8.50 13.83 28.01
N SER A 63 -8.09 12.59 27.72
CA SER A 63 -8.30 11.46 28.63
C SER A 63 -6.99 11.08 29.31
N CYS A 64 -7.03 10.91 30.64
CA CYS A 64 -5.82 10.59 31.40
C CYS A 64 -5.45 9.10 31.27
N ARG A 65 -4.25 8.80 30.75
CA ARG A 65 -3.70 7.44 30.63
C ARG A 65 -3.57 6.67 31.95
N LYS A 66 -3.43 7.37 33.08
CA LYS A 66 -3.23 6.73 34.39
C LYS A 66 -4.55 6.31 35.05
N CYS A 67 -5.59 7.14 34.96
CA CYS A 67 -6.85 6.93 35.68
C CYS A 67 -8.09 6.86 34.77
N MET A 68 -7.91 6.98 33.44
CA MET A 68 -8.94 6.92 32.40
C MET A 68 -10.08 7.94 32.55
N LYS A 69 -9.88 9.00 33.34
CA LYS A 69 -10.85 10.09 33.50
C LYS A 69 -10.52 11.23 32.55
N ASP A 70 -11.57 11.79 31.96
CA ASP A 70 -11.47 12.95 31.09
C ASP A 70 -11.24 14.25 31.88
N PHE A 71 -10.48 15.16 31.27
CA PHE A 71 -10.25 16.51 31.76
C PHE A 71 -10.05 17.46 30.58
N ALA A 72 -10.28 18.75 30.79
CA ALA A 72 -10.12 19.77 29.76
C ALA A 72 -8.86 20.60 30.01
N ILE A 73 -8.16 20.93 28.93
CA ILE A 73 -7.03 21.85 28.93
C ILE A 73 -7.48 23.13 28.25
N GLU A 74 -7.55 24.19 29.04
CA GLU A 74 -8.04 25.49 28.61
C GLU A 74 -6.88 26.39 28.24
N PHE A 75 -6.88 26.93 27.03
CA PHE A 75 -5.92 27.94 26.63
C PHE A 75 -6.55 29.32 26.80
N LYS A 76 -6.13 30.01 27.87
CA LYS A 76 -6.49 31.42 28.04
C LYS A 76 -5.98 32.22 26.84
N PRO A 77 -6.77 33.19 26.33
CA PRO A 77 -6.25 34.17 25.39
C PRO A 77 -4.99 34.79 25.98
N GLN A 78 -3.88 34.72 25.25
CA GLN A 78 -2.77 35.62 25.55
C GLN A 78 -3.33 37.00 25.25
N GLU A 79 -3.63 37.73 26.31
CA GLU A 79 -3.86 39.16 26.23
C GLU A 79 -2.64 39.72 25.51
N GLN A 80 -2.80 40.00 24.21
CA GLN A 80 -1.76 40.66 23.45
C GLN A 80 -1.54 41.96 24.20
N VAL A 81 -0.38 42.08 24.84
CA VAL A 81 0.07 43.34 25.43
C VAL A 81 0.05 44.33 24.28
N ARG A 82 -1.06 45.06 24.16
CA ARG A 82 -1.18 46.15 23.21
C ARG A 82 -0.07 47.12 23.61
N PRO A 83 0.86 47.47 22.70
CA PRO A 83 1.77 48.57 22.99
C PRO A 83 0.91 49.76 23.43
N ALA A 84 1.24 50.33 24.60
CA ALA A 84 0.44 51.34 25.27
C ALA A 84 0.14 52.49 24.30
N ALA A 85 -1.09 52.53 23.81
CA ALA A 85 -1.66 53.64 23.08
C ALA A 85 -2.70 54.27 23.99
N GLU A 86 -2.64 55.60 24.06
CA GLU A 86 -3.32 56.47 25.00
C GLU A 86 -4.83 56.22 25.13
N ASN A 87 -5.27 56.43 26.37
CA ASN A 87 -6.65 56.58 26.82
C ASN A 87 -7.53 57.34 25.82
N HIS A 88 -8.68 56.76 25.48
CA HIS A 88 -9.98 57.43 25.62
C HIS A 88 -11.11 56.40 25.67
N GLN A 89 -11.75 56.31 26.84
CA GLN A 89 -13.14 55.86 27.05
C GLN A 89 -14.12 56.98 26.60
N PRO A 90 -15.45 56.75 26.36
CA PRO A 90 -16.31 55.83 27.13
C PRO A 90 -17.54 55.11 26.45
N LEU A 91 -18.01 54.06 27.16
CA LEU A 91 -19.41 53.60 27.44
C LEU A 91 -20.30 52.93 26.34
N PRO A 92 -21.37 52.16 26.71
CA PRO A 92 -21.56 50.77 26.28
C PRO A 92 -22.96 50.47 25.70
N GLU A 93 -23.10 49.39 24.92
CA GLU A 93 -24.42 48.83 24.61
C GLU A 93 -24.53 47.33 24.87
N THR A 94 -25.55 47.04 25.65
CA THR A 94 -26.02 45.78 26.19
C THR A 94 -26.81 45.04 25.11
N HIS A 95 -26.39 43.83 24.72
CA HIS A 95 -27.29 42.91 24.02
C HIS A 95 -27.23 41.49 24.61
N SER A 96 -28.37 41.16 25.21
CA SER A 96 -28.78 39.86 25.74
C SER A 96 -28.91 38.85 24.59
N HIS A 97 -28.19 37.73 24.68
CA HIS A 97 -28.39 36.58 23.79
C HIS A 97 -29.05 35.42 24.55
N LYS A 98 -30.21 35.07 23.99
CA LYS A 98 -31.18 34.04 24.35
C LYS A 98 -30.53 32.65 24.43
N ILE A 99 -30.76 31.98 25.56
CA ILE A 99 -30.42 30.57 25.79
C ILE A 99 -31.38 29.71 24.96
N THR A 100 -30.83 28.87 24.08
CA THR A 100 -31.57 27.84 23.33
C THR A 100 -31.18 26.49 23.91
N GLU A 101 -32.19 25.75 24.37
CA GLU A 101 -32.08 24.37 24.87
C GLU A 101 -31.59 23.43 23.75
N PRO A 102 -30.71 22.46 24.05
CA PRO A 102 -30.35 21.43 23.09
C PRO A 102 -31.26 20.20 23.26
N ASP A 103 -31.89 19.82 22.15
CA ASP A 103 -32.59 18.54 21.96
C ASP A 103 -31.67 17.35 22.25
N GLU A 104 -32.09 16.52 23.21
CA GLU A 104 -31.57 15.18 23.46
C GLU A 104 -32.02 14.23 22.34
N ASN A 105 -31.10 13.92 21.41
CA ASN A 105 -31.03 12.62 20.75
C ASN A 105 -29.61 12.42 20.21
N ILE A 106 -28.65 12.39 21.15
CA ILE A 106 -27.27 12.02 20.85
C ILE A 106 -27.24 10.50 20.73
N ILE A 107 -27.37 10.01 19.49
CA ILE A 107 -26.92 8.67 19.11
C ILE A 107 -25.47 8.60 19.58
N VAL A 108 -25.22 7.79 20.61
CA VAL A 108 -23.89 7.50 21.16
C VAL A 108 -23.10 6.79 20.06
N SER A 109 -22.52 7.57 19.16
CA SER A 109 -21.54 7.08 18.20
C SER A 109 -20.38 6.59 19.03
N LYS A 110 -20.18 5.27 19.03
CA LYS A 110 -19.06 4.57 19.67
C LYS A 110 -17.79 5.31 19.24
N THR A 111 -17.29 6.17 20.11
CA THR A 111 -16.17 7.06 19.81
C THR A 111 -14.97 6.14 19.80
N GLU A 112 -14.53 5.75 18.60
CA GLU A 112 -13.33 4.93 18.41
C GLU A 112 -12.19 5.60 19.19
N GLU A 113 -11.69 4.90 20.22
CA GLU A 113 -10.59 5.40 21.04
C GLU A 113 -9.42 5.78 20.14
N PRO A 114 -8.77 6.94 20.36
CA PRO A 114 -7.62 7.33 19.56
C PRO A 114 -6.46 6.35 19.83
N VAL A 115 -6.28 5.38 18.93
CA VAL A 115 -5.22 4.38 18.99
C VAL A 115 -3.87 5.07 19.14
N SER A 116 -3.20 4.87 20.28
CA SER A 116 -1.90 5.49 20.54
C SER A 116 -0.83 4.77 19.73
N PHE A 117 -0.38 5.40 18.65
CA PHE A 117 0.64 4.82 17.78
C PHE A 117 2.02 4.81 18.45
N MET A 118 2.68 3.64 18.47
CA MET A 118 4.08 3.54 18.89
C MET A 118 5.04 4.10 17.80
N ASN A 119 6.24 4.48 18.22
CA ASN A 119 7.31 5.17 17.44
C ASN A 119 7.88 4.38 16.23
N ASN A 120 7.28 3.24 15.85
CA ASN A 120 7.81 2.35 14.80
C ASN A 120 7.36 2.74 13.38
N SER A 121 6.51 3.74 13.23
CA SER A 121 6.11 4.27 11.92
C SER A 121 7.15 5.22 11.32
N ILE A 122 7.10 5.41 10.00
CA ILE A 122 7.84 6.45 9.27
C ILE A 122 7.61 7.81 9.95
N ASN A 123 8.67 8.37 10.53
CA ASN A 123 8.65 9.66 11.21
C ASN A 123 9.15 10.76 10.29
N THR A 124 9.97 10.43 9.29
CA THR A 124 10.44 11.36 8.28
C THR A 124 10.35 10.75 6.88
N PHE A 125 9.73 11.46 5.94
CA PHE A 125 9.66 10.99 4.57
C PHE A 125 11.01 11.15 3.87
N SER A 126 11.84 10.11 3.95
CA SER A 126 13.16 10.01 3.35
C SER A 126 13.30 8.70 2.58
N ALA A 127 14.13 8.67 1.54
CA ALA A 127 14.38 7.45 0.77
C ALA A 127 14.89 6.30 1.67
N GLY A 128 15.74 6.61 2.66
CA GLY A 128 16.24 5.64 3.62
C GLY A 128 15.13 4.99 4.46
N GLU A 129 14.15 5.78 4.95
CA GLU A 129 12.99 5.21 5.66
C GLU A 129 12.12 4.34 4.75
N LEU A 130 11.94 4.72 3.47
CA LEU A 130 11.19 3.92 2.50
C LEU A 130 11.86 2.58 2.19
N PHE A 131 13.18 2.57 1.97
CA PHE A 131 13.93 1.31 1.79
C PHE A 131 13.96 0.47 3.07
N ARG A 132 14.02 1.11 4.24
CA ARG A 132 13.87 0.40 5.53
C ARG A 132 12.50 -0.26 5.63
N SER A 133 11.42 0.44 5.28
CA SER A 133 10.07 -0.14 5.22
C SER A 133 9.99 -1.28 4.18
N ALA A 134 10.65 -1.15 3.03
CA ALA A 134 10.74 -2.24 2.06
C ALA A 134 11.48 -3.48 2.63
N SER A 135 12.52 -3.28 3.43
CA SER A 135 13.26 -4.38 4.08
C SER A 135 12.41 -5.18 5.09
N GLU A 136 11.37 -4.57 5.66
CA GLU A 136 10.40 -5.27 6.52
C GLU A 136 9.48 -6.23 5.74
N ALA A 137 9.54 -6.23 4.41
CA ALA A 137 8.83 -7.18 3.57
C ALA A 137 9.47 -8.59 3.59
N PHE A 138 10.71 -8.72 4.05
CA PHE A 138 11.48 -9.98 4.00
C PHE A 138 11.27 -10.89 5.22
N THR A 139 10.11 -10.79 5.89
CA THR A 139 9.80 -11.70 7.00
C THR A 139 9.25 -13.02 6.47
N ALA A 140 9.63 -14.14 7.10
CA ALA A 140 9.21 -15.48 6.68
C ALA A 140 7.68 -15.62 6.60
N LYS A 141 6.94 -15.03 7.55
CA LYS A 141 5.46 -15.01 7.54
C LYS A 141 4.89 -14.35 6.28
N LYS A 142 5.40 -13.18 5.90
CA LYS A 142 4.93 -12.46 4.70
C LYS A 142 5.29 -13.21 3.43
N LEU A 143 6.53 -13.73 3.36
CA LEU A 143 7.00 -14.51 2.21
C LEU A 143 6.18 -15.79 2.01
N LEU A 144 5.85 -16.51 3.08
CA LEU A 144 5.03 -17.72 3.02
C LEU A 144 3.62 -17.39 2.54
N VAL A 145 2.98 -16.34 3.06
CA VAL A 145 1.65 -15.88 2.60
C VAL A 145 1.69 -15.51 1.12
N SER A 146 2.70 -14.73 0.69
CA SER A 146 2.83 -14.37 -0.73
C SER A 146 3.11 -15.58 -1.61
N ALA A 147 3.92 -16.54 -1.17
CA ALA A 147 4.23 -17.76 -1.92
C ALA A 147 3.00 -18.66 -2.06
N ALA A 148 2.23 -18.85 -1.00
CA ALA A 148 0.96 -19.56 -1.07
C ALA A 148 0.00 -18.88 -2.05
N GLY A 149 -0.10 -17.54 -2.02
CA GLY A 149 -0.91 -16.77 -2.96
C GLY A 149 -0.47 -16.93 -4.41
N VAL A 150 0.83 -16.83 -4.70
CA VAL A 150 1.41 -16.97 -6.04
C VAL A 150 1.27 -18.40 -6.56
N ILE A 151 1.56 -19.42 -5.75
CA ILE A 151 1.40 -20.83 -6.15
C ILE A 151 -0.06 -21.11 -6.49
N THR A 152 -0.99 -20.70 -5.63
CA THR A 152 -2.43 -20.90 -5.87
C THR A 152 -2.88 -20.17 -7.14
N MET A 153 -2.41 -18.94 -7.35
CA MET A 153 -2.67 -18.18 -8.57
C MET A 153 -2.18 -18.91 -9.83
N LEU A 154 -0.94 -19.41 -9.83
CA LEU A 154 -0.38 -20.15 -10.97
C LEU A 154 -1.14 -21.44 -11.25
N LEU A 155 -1.52 -22.19 -10.20
CA LEU A 155 -2.33 -23.41 -10.35
C LEU A 155 -3.72 -23.11 -10.93
N VAL A 156 -4.37 -22.03 -10.49
CA VAL A 156 -5.69 -21.63 -11.02
C VAL A 156 -5.58 -21.16 -12.48
N ILE A 157 -4.53 -20.43 -12.85
CA ILE A 157 -4.28 -20.04 -14.25
C ILE A 157 -4.05 -21.29 -15.12
N GLN A 158 -3.25 -22.25 -14.64
CA GLN A 158 -3.00 -23.49 -15.36
C GLN A 158 -4.27 -24.33 -15.51
N LEU A 159 -5.08 -24.42 -14.46
CA LEU A 159 -6.38 -25.08 -14.50
C LEU A 159 -7.32 -24.40 -15.51
N PHE A 160 -7.36 -23.07 -15.51
CA PHE A 160 -8.15 -22.29 -16.46
C PHE A 160 -7.70 -22.55 -17.90
N SER A 161 -6.40 -22.50 -18.19
CA SER A 161 -5.87 -22.80 -19.53
C SER A 161 -6.17 -24.22 -19.97
N SER A 162 -6.11 -25.19 -19.04
CA SER A 162 -6.46 -26.58 -19.31
C SER A 162 -7.94 -26.73 -19.66
N ILE A 163 -8.82 -26.10 -18.88
CA ILE A 163 -10.28 -26.05 -19.13
C ILE A 163 -10.56 -25.40 -20.48
N GLU A 164 -9.96 -24.24 -20.75
CA GLU A 164 -10.12 -23.50 -22.01
C GLU A 164 -9.79 -24.38 -23.22
N SER A 165 -8.69 -25.13 -23.16
CA SER A 165 -8.29 -26.06 -24.23
C SER A 165 -9.29 -27.21 -24.48
N LEU A 166 -10.02 -27.64 -23.44
CA LEU A 166 -11.03 -28.69 -23.55
C LEU A 166 -12.35 -28.16 -24.13
N PHE A 167 -12.75 -26.95 -23.75
CA PHE A 167 -14.03 -26.35 -24.16
C PHE A 167 -13.96 -25.67 -25.53
N ILE A 168 -12.84 -25.04 -25.89
CA ILE A 168 -12.65 -24.39 -27.19
C ILE A 168 -12.10 -25.40 -28.19
N ARG A 169 -12.94 -26.36 -28.62
CA ARG A 169 -12.58 -27.22 -29.74
C ARG A 169 -12.44 -26.38 -31.03
N PRO A 170 -11.43 -26.64 -31.88
CA PRO A 170 -11.10 -25.80 -33.03
C PRO A 170 -12.21 -25.62 -34.09
N GLY A 171 -13.30 -26.39 -34.05
CA GLY A 171 -14.38 -26.38 -35.07
C GLY A 171 -15.59 -25.46 -34.82
N SER A 172 -15.78 -24.85 -33.64
CA SER A 172 -16.97 -24.01 -33.35
C SER A 172 -16.74 -22.53 -33.70
N ALA A 173 -16.64 -22.23 -35.00
CA ALA A 173 -16.33 -20.88 -35.49
C ALA A 173 -17.37 -19.78 -35.12
N ALA A 174 -18.62 -20.16 -34.84
CA ALA A 174 -19.73 -19.20 -34.71
C ALA A 174 -19.80 -18.45 -33.36
N LEU A 175 -19.20 -18.97 -32.28
CA LEU A 175 -19.21 -18.32 -30.94
C LEU A 175 -17.89 -17.65 -30.57
N LYS A 176 -16.82 -17.86 -31.35
CA LYS A 176 -15.43 -17.46 -31.04
C LYS A 176 -15.19 -15.98 -30.73
N PRO A 177 -15.75 -14.98 -31.43
CA PRO A 177 -15.30 -13.60 -31.23
C PRO A 177 -15.72 -13.05 -29.86
N PHE A 178 -16.90 -13.45 -29.36
CA PHE A 178 -17.43 -12.94 -28.10
C PHE A 178 -16.89 -13.69 -26.88
N THR A 179 -16.96 -15.03 -26.91
CA THR A 179 -16.46 -15.84 -25.80
C THR A 179 -14.96 -15.69 -25.63
N GLY A 180 -14.20 -15.59 -26.74
CA GLY A 180 -12.76 -15.40 -26.70
C GLY A 180 -12.31 -14.11 -25.99
N SER A 181 -12.95 -12.97 -26.30
CA SER A 181 -12.61 -11.69 -25.65
C SER A 181 -12.91 -11.72 -24.14
N LEU A 182 -14.01 -12.35 -23.74
CA LEU A 182 -14.41 -12.46 -22.34
C LEU A 182 -13.51 -13.42 -21.54
N LEU A 183 -13.17 -14.56 -22.14
CA LEU A 183 -12.24 -15.56 -21.57
C LEU A 183 -10.84 -14.97 -21.35
N ASN A 184 -10.36 -14.11 -22.26
CA ASN A 184 -9.05 -13.47 -22.14
C ASN A 184 -8.91 -12.55 -20.91
N LEU A 185 -10.01 -12.03 -20.36
CA LEU A 185 -9.98 -11.17 -19.18
C LEU A 185 -9.96 -11.95 -17.86
N PHE A 186 -10.32 -13.24 -17.90
CA PHE A 186 -10.43 -14.07 -16.71
C PHE A 186 -9.08 -14.32 -16.01
N PRO A 187 -7.97 -14.63 -16.73
CA PRO A 187 -6.64 -14.72 -16.11
C PRO A 187 -6.22 -13.44 -15.38
N MET A 188 -6.50 -12.28 -15.95
CA MET A 188 -6.20 -11.00 -15.29
C MET A 188 -7.00 -10.84 -14.00
N ALA A 189 -8.30 -11.18 -14.01
CA ALA A 189 -9.13 -11.14 -12.80
C ALA A 189 -8.65 -12.12 -11.72
N ILE A 190 -8.18 -13.32 -12.10
CA ILE A 190 -7.54 -14.27 -11.18
C ILE A 190 -6.29 -13.62 -10.55
N ILE A 191 -5.39 -13.07 -11.37
CA ILE A 191 -4.15 -12.42 -10.91
C ILE A 191 -4.47 -11.29 -9.93
N PHE A 192 -5.37 -10.38 -10.30
CA PHE A 192 -5.79 -9.26 -9.45
C PHE A 192 -6.40 -9.73 -8.13
N SER A 193 -7.19 -10.81 -8.14
CA SER A 193 -7.84 -11.33 -6.93
C SER A 193 -6.87 -11.96 -5.95
N PHE A 194 -5.98 -12.84 -6.44
CA PHE A 194 -4.95 -13.44 -5.59
C PHE A 194 -3.94 -12.40 -5.10
N TYR A 195 -3.53 -11.45 -5.95
CA TYR A 195 -2.70 -10.33 -5.54
C TYR A 195 -3.37 -9.52 -4.42
N THR A 196 -4.62 -9.10 -4.61
CA THR A 196 -5.34 -8.25 -3.64
C THR A 196 -5.53 -8.97 -2.32
N LEU A 197 -5.86 -10.27 -2.35
CA LEU A 197 -6.00 -11.08 -1.14
C LEU A 197 -4.67 -11.21 -0.40
N ALA A 198 -3.60 -11.66 -1.08
CA ALA A 198 -2.28 -11.82 -0.47
C ALA A 198 -1.76 -10.49 0.07
N ALA A 199 -1.90 -9.40 -0.69
CA ALA A 199 -1.52 -8.06 -0.27
C ALA A 199 -2.33 -7.60 0.95
N SER A 200 -3.62 -7.94 1.05
CA SER A 200 -4.45 -7.56 2.20
C SER A 200 -4.00 -8.29 3.47
N VAL A 201 -3.69 -9.58 3.35
CA VAL A 201 -3.17 -10.38 4.47
C VAL A 201 -1.79 -9.85 4.92
N ILE A 202 -0.90 -9.55 3.99
CA ILE A 202 0.43 -8.97 4.30
C ILE A 202 0.28 -7.57 4.91
N SER A 203 -0.70 -6.80 4.46
CA SER A 203 -1.03 -5.50 5.05
C SER A 203 -1.51 -5.66 6.48
N LYS A 204 -2.37 -6.63 6.77
CA LYS A 204 -2.83 -6.95 8.14
C LYS A 204 -1.65 -7.27 9.06
N ILE A 205 -0.76 -8.18 8.64
CA ILE A 205 0.47 -8.50 9.39
C ILE A 205 1.32 -7.25 9.65
N THR A 206 1.42 -6.36 8.67
CA THR A 206 2.21 -5.12 8.77
C THR A 206 1.55 -4.12 9.73
N LEU A 207 0.23 -3.92 9.61
CA LEU A 207 -0.53 -2.99 10.43
C LEU A 207 -0.60 -3.42 11.89
N ASP A 208 -0.83 -4.71 12.17
CA ASP A 208 -0.87 -5.23 13.54
C ASP A 208 0.48 -5.03 14.24
N LYS A 209 1.59 -5.30 13.54
CA LYS A 209 2.94 -5.03 14.05
C LYS A 209 3.16 -3.55 14.36
N ILE A 210 2.64 -2.64 13.53
CA ILE A 210 2.80 -1.18 13.72
C ILE A 210 1.91 -0.65 14.85
N PHE A 211 0.68 -1.16 14.99
CA PHE A 211 -0.30 -0.66 15.93
C PHE A 211 -0.21 -1.31 17.31
N HIS A 212 0.00 -2.62 17.37
CA HIS A 212 -0.04 -3.39 18.60
C HIS A 212 1.36 -3.84 19.07
N SER A 213 2.40 -3.72 18.22
CA SER A 213 3.75 -4.27 18.49
C SER A 213 3.79 -5.78 18.75
N GLU A 214 2.69 -6.47 18.44
CA GLU A 214 2.56 -7.91 18.55
C GLU A 214 2.72 -8.56 17.19
N GLU A 215 3.26 -9.78 17.16
CA GLU A 215 3.26 -10.57 15.94
C GLU A 215 1.89 -11.20 15.71
N THR A 216 1.28 -10.96 14.54
CA THR A 216 0.03 -11.61 14.16
C THR A 216 0.20 -13.14 14.18
N GLY A 217 -0.73 -13.83 14.87
CA GLY A 217 -0.79 -15.28 14.93
C GLY A 217 -1.22 -15.89 13.60
N THR A 218 -0.80 -17.14 13.33
CA THR A 218 -1.19 -17.87 12.11
C THR A 218 -2.70 -18.11 12.03
N GLU A 219 -3.36 -18.35 13.16
CA GLU A 219 -4.81 -18.52 13.23
C GLU A 219 -5.55 -17.24 12.82
N GLU A 220 -5.09 -16.07 13.29
CA GLU A 220 -5.68 -14.78 12.93
C GLU A 220 -5.48 -14.50 11.42
N ILE A 221 -4.31 -14.81 10.87
CA ILE A 221 -4.01 -14.71 9.43
C ILE A 221 -5.01 -15.54 8.61
N ILE A 222 -5.22 -16.80 8.99
CA ILE A 222 -6.15 -17.71 8.29
C ILE A 222 -7.59 -17.20 8.42
N ARG A 223 -8.01 -16.82 9.62
CA ARG A 223 -9.35 -16.29 9.90
C ARG A 223 -9.62 -15.03 9.07
N PHE A 224 -8.66 -14.11 9.02
CA PHE A 224 -8.75 -12.89 8.22
C PHE A 224 -8.80 -13.21 6.72
N SER A 225 -7.99 -14.15 6.23
CA SER A 225 -7.99 -14.58 4.83
C SER A 225 -9.34 -15.19 4.41
N MET A 226 -9.92 -16.06 5.24
CA MET A 226 -11.22 -16.69 4.96
C MET A 226 -12.37 -15.69 5.00
N LYS A 227 -12.32 -14.71 5.91
CA LYS A 227 -13.31 -13.62 6.01
C LYS A 227 -13.21 -12.66 4.82
N THR A 228 -12.01 -12.30 4.40
CA THR A 228 -11.76 -11.27 3.37
C THR A 228 -11.82 -11.83 1.95
N GLY A 229 -11.42 -13.09 1.75
CA GLY A 229 -11.34 -13.77 0.45
C GLY A 229 -12.59 -13.63 -0.40
N PRO A 230 -13.76 -14.12 0.04
CA PRO A 230 -15.00 -14.05 -0.76
C PRO A 230 -15.36 -12.63 -1.19
N GLY A 231 -15.12 -11.64 -0.32
CA GLY A 231 -15.33 -10.22 -0.64
C GLY A 231 -14.41 -9.73 -1.76
N VAL A 232 -13.12 -10.05 -1.70
CA VAL A 232 -12.13 -9.66 -2.72
C VAL A 232 -12.46 -10.30 -4.08
N PHE A 233 -12.71 -11.61 -4.11
CA PHE A 233 -13.03 -12.32 -5.35
C PHE A 233 -14.37 -11.83 -5.95
N GLY A 234 -15.42 -11.71 -5.13
CA GLY A 234 -16.71 -11.20 -5.57
C GLY A 234 -16.61 -9.77 -6.13
N GLY A 235 -15.82 -8.92 -5.47
CA GLY A 235 -15.53 -7.57 -5.93
C GLY A 235 -14.91 -7.47 -7.29
N ASN A 236 -13.80 -8.19 -7.48
CA ASN A 236 -13.08 -8.17 -8.73
C ASN A 236 -13.90 -8.77 -9.87
N ILE A 237 -14.71 -9.81 -9.60
CA ILE A 237 -15.66 -10.36 -10.57
C ILE A 237 -16.71 -9.31 -10.94
N ILE A 238 -17.31 -8.60 -9.98
CA ILE A 238 -18.30 -7.56 -10.24
C ILE A 238 -17.70 -6.41 -11.05
N ILE A 239 -16.50 -5.94 -10.69
CA ILE A 239 -15.80 -4.88 -11.43
C ILE A 239 -15.51 -5.34 -12.86
N LEU A 240 -15.00 -6.56 -13.03
CA LEU A 240 -14.72 -7.12 -14.35
C LEU A 240 -15.99 -7.22 -15.20
N LEU A 241 -17.05 -7.80 -14.65
CA LEU A 241 -18.35 -7.94 -15.33
C LEU A 241 -18.95 -6.57 -15.67
N SER A 242 -18.77 -5.57 -14.82
CA SER A 242 -19.22 -4.20 -15.08
C SER A 242 -18.48 -3.57 -16.26
N VAL A 243 -17.14 -3.65 -16.28
CA VAL A 243 -16.31 -3.16 -17.40
C VAL A 243 -16.69 -3.87 -18.70
N ILE A 244 -16.83 -5.19 -18.66
CA ILE A 244 -17.21 -6.01 -19.81
C ILE A 244 -18.61 -5.64 -20.31
N SER A 245 -19.58 -5.50 -19.40
CA SER A 245 -20.97 -5.17 -19.77
C SER A 245 -21.05 -3.82 -20.48
N ILE A 246 -20.27 -2.82 -20.04
CA ILE A 246 -20.18 -1.52 -20.69
C ILE A 246 -19.60 -1.67 -22.11
N LEU A 247 -18.50 -2.40 -22.27
CA LEU A 247 -17.87 -2.61 -23.58
C LEU A 247 -18.78 -3.36 -24.56
N ILE A 248 -19.53 -4.35 -24.07
CA ILE A 248 -20.47 -5.14 -24.90
C ILE A 248 -21.62 -4.27 -25.42
N LEU A 249 -22.12 -3.35 -24.61
CA LEU A 249 -23.26 -2.50 -24.96
C LEU A 249 -23.01 -1.70 -26.25
N PHE A 250 -21.76 -1.28 -26.50
CA PHE A 250 -21.40 -0.47 -27.67
C PHE A 250 -21.05 -1.28 -28.92
N GLY A 251 -20.64 -2.55 -28.78
CA GLY A 251 -20.08 -3.33 -29.89
C GLY A 251 -21.09 -4.11 -30.75
N LYS A 252 -22.33 -4.32 -30.28
CA LYS A 252 -23.19 -5.41 -30.81
C LYS A 252 -24.22 -5.01 -31.86
N ILE A 253 -24.49 -3.72 -32.06
CA ILE A 253 -25.50 -3.28 -33.03
C ILE A 253 -24.79 -2.96 -34.37
N PRO A 254 -25.04 -3.71 -35.46
CA PRO A 254 -24.44 -3.40 -36.75
C PRO A 254 -24.83 -1.98 -37.20
N PHE A 255 -23.85 -1.22 -37.73
CA PHE A 255 -23.93 0.20 -38.11
C PHE A 255 -24.19 1.20 -36.96
N LEU A 256 -25.16 0.91 -36.08
CA LEU A 256 -25.49 1.79 -34.96
C LEU A 256 -24.44 1.76 -33.84
N GLY A 257 -23.80 0.61 -33.61
CA GLY A 257 -22.74 0.44 -32.61
C GLY A 257 -21.53 1.34 -32.89
N PRO A 258 -20.91 1.29 -34.09
CA PRO A 258 -19.84 2.21 -34.45
C PRO A 258 -20.24 3.68 -34.39
N LEU A 259 -21.47 4.02 -34.78
CA LEU A 259 -21.98 5.40 -34.71
C LEU A 259 -22.13 5.88 -33.25
N LEU A 260 -22.81 5.08 -32.41
CA LEU A 260 -22.98 5.36 -30.98
C LEU A 260 -21.63 5.39 -30.26
N PHE A 261 -20.71 4.47 -30.60
CA PHE A 261 -19.36 4.47 -30.06
C PHE A 261 -18.59 5.71 -30.48
N SER A 262 -18.71 6.18 -31.73
CA SER A 262 -18.04 7.40 -32.19
C SER A 262 -18.55 8.65 -31.44
N ILE A 263 -19.87 8.73 -31.19
CA ILE A 263 -20.48 9.82 -30.41
C ILE A 263 -20.10 9.73 -28.93
N ALA A 264 -20.12 8.51 -28.36
CA ALA A 264 -19.81 8.25 -26.96
C ALA A 264 -18.31 8.04 -26.70
N PHE A 265 -17.44 8.16 -27.73
CA PHE A 265 -16.03 7.78 -27.64
C PHE A 265 -15.33 8.55 -26.54
N LEU A 266 -15.47 9.88 -26.54
CA LEU A 266 -14.81 10.73 -25.56
C LEU A 266 -15.30 10.44 -24.12
N PRO A 267 -16.61 10.37 -23.82
CA PRO A 267 -17.09 9.92 -22.51
C PRO A 267 -16.59 8.54 -22.09
N VAL A 268 -16.64 7.54 -22.98
CA VAL A 268 -16.19 6.18 -22.70
C VAL A 268 -14.69 6.14 -22.45
N TYR A 269 -13.90 6.90 -23.20
CA TYR A 269 -12.47 7.04 -23.02
C TYR A 269 -12.12 7.69 -21.68
N LEU A 270 -12.76 8.81 -21.32
CA LEU A 270 -12.57 9.48 -20.03
C LEU A 270 -13.01 8.59 -18.86
N MET A 271 -14.13 7.87 -18.99
CA MET A 271 -14.59 6.89 -18.02
C MET A 271 -13.58 5.75 -17.86
N SER A 272 -13.01 5.25 -18.97
CA SER A 272 -12.00 4.20 -18.95
C SER A 272 -10.71 4.64 -18.27
N ILE A 273 -10.26 5.88 -18.51
CA ILE A 273 -9.14 6.48 -17.76
C ILE A 273 -9.48 6.54 -16.28
N GLY A 274 -10.69 7.00 -15.92
CA GLY A 274 -11.14 7.05 -14.53
C GLY A 274 -11.15 5.68 -13.84
N ILE A 275 -11.68 4.66 -14.52
CA ILE A 275 -11.67 3.27 -14.04
C ILE A 275 -10.24 2.75 -13.90
N PHE A 276 -9.37 3.00 -14.89
CA PHE A 276 -7.98 2.57 -14.84
C PHE A 276 -7.23 3.22 -13.67
N LEU A 277 -7.39 4.53 -13.48
CA LEU A 277 -6.84 5.25 -12.33
C LEU A 277 -7.39 4.71 -11.01
N LEU A 278 -8.69 4.42 -10.93
CA LEU A 278 -9.31 3.86 -9.73
C LEU A 278 -8.77 2.45 -9.43
N CYS A 279 -8.64 1.59 -10.45
CA CYS A 279 -8.04 0.27 -10.32
C CYS A 279 -6.57 0.35 -9.90
N PHE A 280 -5.82 1.31 -10.46
CA PHE A 280 -4.43 1.54 -10.11
C PHE A 280 -4.27 2.01 -8.65
N ILE A 281 -5.08 2.98 -8.22
CA ILE A 281 -5.12 3.42 -6.82
C ILE A 281 -5.57 2.27 -5.91
N GLY A 282 -6.58 1.51 -6.32
CA GLY A 282 -7.10 0.35 -5.61
C GLY A 282 -6.04 -0.74 -5.41
N LEU A 283 -5.26 -1.05 -6.45
CA LEU A 283 -4.16 -2.02 -6.38
C LEU A 283 -3.15 -1.69 -5.28
N TRP A 284 -2.89 -0.40 -5.06
CA TRP A 284 -2.03 0.04 -3.97
C TRP A 284 -2.79 0.09 -2.65
N PHE A 285 -3.85 0.89 -2.53
CA PHE A 285 -4.41 1.28 -1.23
C PHE A 285 -5.62 0.46 -0.78
N TYR A 286 -6.26 -0.34 -1.63
CA TYR A 286 -7.34 -1.22 -1.20
C TYR A 286 -6.86 -2.28 -0.19
N PRO A 287 -5.72 -2.98 -0.39
CA PRO A 287 -5.23 -3.97 0.56
C PRO A 287 -5.04 -3.46 2.01
N PRO A 288 -4.35 -2.33 2.27
CA PRO A 288 -4.22 -1.83 3.63
C PRO A 288 -5.54 -1.29 4.21
N ILE A 289 -6.45 -0.75 3.39
CA ILE A 289 -7.78 -0.34 3.85
C ILE A 289 -8.61 -1.56 4.27
N ALA A 290 -8.58 -2.63 3.49
CA ALA A 290 -9.26 -3.87 3.79
C ALA A 290 -8.74 -4.50 5.09
N ALA A 291 -7.42 -4.47 5.28
CA ALA A 291 -6.75 -4.91 6.50
C ALA A 291 -7.07 -4.06 7.73
N HIS A 292 -7.17 -2.73 7.58
CA HIS A 292 -7.39 -1.83 8.71
C HIS A 292 -8.84 -1.82 9.22
N ARG A 293 -9.83 -1.92 8.32
CA ARG A 293 -11.26 -1.72 8.67
C ARG A 293 -12.04 -3.02 8.82
N GLU A 294 -11.67 -4.10 8.13
CA GLU A 294 -12.32 -5.43 8.21
C GLU A 294 -13.86 -5.48 8.02
N GLN A 295 -14.46 -4.51 7.33
CA GLN A 295 -15.92 -4.33 7.22
C GLN A 295 -16.54 -4.96 5.96
N GLY A 296 -15.82 -5.84 5.25
CA GLY A 296 -16.28 -6.43 3.99
C GLY A 296 -16.16 -5.47 2.80
N ILE A 297 -16.57 -5.91 1.60
CA ILE A 297 -16.21 -5.22 0.36
C ILE A 297 -16.85 -3.83 0.20
N ILE A 298 -18.17 -3.70 0.37
CA ILE A 298 -18.88 -2.43 0.10
C ILE A 298 -18.37 -1.32 1.04
N PRO A 299 -18.27 -1.55 2.37
CA PRO A 299 -17.69 -0.55 3.27
C PRO A 299 -16.22 -0.26 2.97
N ASN A 300 -15.40 -1.26 2.62
CA ASN A 300 -14.01 -1.03 2.25
C ASN A 300 -13.87 -0.20 0.97
N LEU A 301 -14.73 -0.41 -0.03
CA LEU A 301 -14.75 0.42 -1.24
C LEU A 301 -15.20 1.85 -0.93
N LYS A 302 -16.21 2.03 -0.08
CA LYS A 302 -16.60 3.36 0.42
C LYS A 302 -15.44 4.04 1.15
N ASN A 303 -14.70 3.31 1.99
CA ASN A 303 -13.53 3.81 2.71
C ASN A 303 -12.39 4.17 1.74
N LEU A 304 -12.19 3.39 0.67
CA LEU A 304 -11.26 3.74 -0.42
C LEU A 304 -11.66 5.05 -1.10
N MET A 305 -12.95 5.23 -1.43
CA MET A 305 -13.42 6.48 -2.03
C MET A 305 -13.28 7.68 -1.09
N LEU A 306 -13.51 7.50 0.21
CA LEU A 306 -13.28 8.53 1.23
C LEU A 306 -11.78 8.85 1.36
N PHE A 307 -10.92 7.83 1.32
CA PHE A 307 -9.46 8.00 1.32
C PHE A 307 -8.99 8.79 0.09
N ILE A 308 -9.51 8.45 -1.10
CA ILE A 308 -9.24 9.18 -2.34
C ILE A 308 -9.68 10.64 -2.22
N LYS A 309 -10.91 10.88 -1.73
CA LYS A 309 -11.43 12.23 -1.53
C LYS A 309 -10.60 13.02 -0.52
N LYS A 310 -10.16 12.39 0.57
CA LYS A 310 -9.38 13.02 1.66
C LYS A 310 -7.99 13.45 1.20
N HIS A 311 -7.33 12.65 0.34
CA HIS A 311 -5.95 12.91 -0.06
C HIS A 311 -5.79 13.50 -1.47
N ASN A 312 -6.82 13.41 -2.31
CA ASN A 312 -6.90 14.01 -3.64
C ASN A 312 -5.62 13.80 -4.48
N LEU A 313 -5.05 14.87 -5.03
CA LEU A 313 -3.84 14.84 -5.88
C LEU A 313 -2.60 14.27 -5.17
N ASN A 314 -2.54 14.25 -3.84
CA ASN A 314 -1.39 13.71 -3.13
C ASN A 314 -1.19 12.21 -3.42
N ILE A 315 -2.27 11.45 -3.67
CA ILE A 315 -2.19 10.03 -4.05
C ILE A 315 -1.41 9.86 -5.35
N VAL A 316 -1.65 10.73 -6.32
CA VAL A 316 -1.01 10.70 -7.65
C VAL A 316 0.51 10.89 -7.53
N PHE A 317 1.00 11.61 -6.51
CA PHE A 317 2.43 11.74 -6.24
C PHE A 317 3.01 10.56 -5.45
N MET A 318 2.26 10.02 -4.49
CA MET A 318 2.75 8.94 -3.63
C MET A 318 2.88 7.62 -4.39
N ILE A 319 1.99 7.33 -5.34
CA ILE A 319 2.05 6.06 -6.10
C ILE A 319 3.35 5.94 -6.92
N PRO A 320 3.79 6.93 -7.72
CA PRO A 320 5.09 6.89 -8.39
C PRO A 320 6.27 6.68 -7.44
N VAL A 321 6.25 7.29 -6.26
CA VAL A 321 7.30 7.09 -5.25
C VAL A 321 7.32 5.64 -4.79
N ILE A 322 6.17 5.06 -4.44
CA ILE A 322 6.10 3.64 -4.03
C ILE A 322 6.54 2.74 -5.17
N LEU A 323 6.08 3.00 -6.40
CA LEU A 323 6.41 2.23 -7.59
C LEU A 323 7.91 2.26 -7.88
N LEU A 324 8.56 3.40 -7.72
CA LEU A 324 10.01 3.50 -7.89
C LEU A 324 10.78 2.76 -6.78
N VAL A 325 10.37 2.88 -5.51
CA VAL A 325 11.04 2.13 -4.42
C VAL A 325 10.88 0.63 -4.61
N ALA A 326 9.66 0.16 -4.91
CA ALA A 326 9.38 -1.24 -5.20
C ALA A 326 10.14 -1.71 -6.44
N GLY A 327 10.14 -0.91 -7.51
CA GLY A 327 10.81 -1.19 -8.77
C GLY A 327 12.34 -1.27 -8.63
N ILE A 328 12.96 -0.35 -7.90
CA ILE A 328 14.40 -0.37 -7.60
C ILE A 328 14.76 -1.61 -6.78
N THR A 329 14.01 -1.87 -5.72
CA THR A 329 14.25 -3.02 -4.83
C THR A 329 14.12 -4.33 -5.59
N PHE A 330 13.05 -4.48 -6.39
CA PHE A 330 12.83 -5.66 -7.22
C PHE A 330 13.88 -5.80 -8.32
N SER A 331 14.24 -4.71 -8.99
CA SER A 331 15.27 -4.71 -10.04
C SER A 331 16.63 -5.16 -9.49
N LEU A 332 17.00 -4.74 -8.27
CA LEU A 332 18.24 -5.17 -7.62
C LEU A 332 18.23 -6.69 -7.34
N ILE A 333 17.14 -7.20 -6.75
CA ILE A 333 16.99 -8.64 -6.44
C ILE A 333 17.06 -9.44 -7.75
N PHE A 334 16.34 -8.99 -8.76
CA PHE A 334 16.28 -9.66 -10.05
C PHE A 334 17.62 -9.61 -10.78
N PHE A 335 18.36 -8.51 -10.67
CA PHE A 335 19.70 -8.37 -11.19
C PHE A 335 20.68 -9.37 -10.55
N ILE A 336 20.62 -9.53 -9.21
CA ILE A 336 21.42 -10.51 -8.48
C ILE A 336 21.07 -11.92 -8.95
N HIS A 337 19.77 -12.23 -9.09
CA HIS A 337 19.32 -13.53 -9.58
C HIS A 337 19.81 -13.81 -11.01
N LEU A 338 19.64 -12.87 -11.93
CA LEU A 338 20.07 -13.01 -13.33
C LEU A 338 21.59 -13.21 -13.40
N SER A 339 22.35 -12.42 -12.65
CA SER A 339 23.82 -12.55 -12.60
C SER A 339 24.24 -13.91 -12.07
N ALA A 340 23.60 -14.41 -11.01
CA ALA A 340 23.86 -15.73 -10.46
C ALA A 340 23.48 -16.84 -11.45
N PHE A 341 22.36 -16.70 -12.17
CA PHE A 341 21.92 -17.65 -13.18
C PHE A 341 22.85 -17.68 -14.39
N SER A 342 23.23 -16.53 -14.93
CA SER A 342 24.21 -16.41 -16.02
C SER A 342 25.57 -16.99 -15.63
N LEU A 343 26.05 -16.72 -14.41
CA LEU A 343 27.28 -17.32 -13.90
C LEU A 343 27.15 -18.85 -13.80
N SER A 344 26.01 -19.35 -13.32
CA SER A 344 25.75 -20.79 -13.23
C SER A 344 25.75 -21.47 -14.60
N ILE A 345 25.19 -20.83 -15.64
CA ILE A 345 25.26 -21.33 -17.03
C ILE A 345 26.69 -21.28 -17.56
N ALA A 346 27.44 -20.22 -17.30
CA ALA A 346 28.82 -20.11 -17.74
C ALA A 346 29.69 -21.21 -17.09
N MET A 347 29.52 -21.44 -15.79
CA MET A 347 30.23 -22.49 -15.06
C MET A 347 29.81 -23.89 -15.51
N SER A 348 28.52 -24.12 -15.80
CA SER A 348 28.05 -25.43 -16.25
C SER A 348 28.64 -25.80 -17.63
N ARG A 349 28.78 -24.84 -18.54
CA ARG A 349 29.47 -25.05 -19.83
C ARG A 349 30.94 -25.43 -19.65
N TRP A 350 31.60 -24.88 -18.64
CA TRP A 350 32.99 -25.20 -18.32
C TRP A 350 33.14 -26.59 -17.68
N LEU A 351 32.21 -26.98 -16.80
CA LEU A 351 32.29 -28.22 -16.04
C LEU A 351 31.74 -29.47 -16.77
N LEU A 352 30.61 -29.34 -17.48
CA LEU A 352 29.81 -30.47 -17.97
C LEU A 352 30.02 -30.81 -19.46
N SER A 353 31.00 -30.19 -20.12
CA SER A 353 31.26 -30.33 -21.57
C SER A 353 30.03 -30.00 -22.44
N ASN A 354 30.06 -30.31 -23.75
CA ASN A 354 29.00 -29.95 -24.70
C ASN A 354 27.63 -30.58 -24.37
N ASP A 355 27.60 -31.67 -23.59
CA ASP A 355 26.38 -32.36 -23.17
C ASP A 355 25.51 -31.54 -22.20
N ALA A 356 26.06 -30.47 -21.59
CA ALA A 356 25.30 -29.57 -20.73
C ALA A 356 24.09 -28.96 -21.44
N SER A 357 24.25 -28.65 -22.73
CA SER A 357 23.19 -28.06 -23.57
C SER A 357 21.94 -28.96 -23.64
N MET A 358 22.13 -30.28 -23.64
CA MET A 358 21.06 -31.29 -23.66
C MET A 358 20.23 -31.31 -22.38
N ILE A 359 20.83 -30.98 -21.23
CA ILE A 359 20.12 -30.90 -19.95
C ILE A 359 19.18 -29.69 -19.94
N PHE A 360 19.63 -28.53 -20.42
CA PHE A 360 18.79 -27.33 -20.47
C PHE A 360 17.63 -27.47 -21.47
N SER A 361 17.81 -28.16 -22.59
CA SER A 361 16.75 -28.37 -23.60
C SER A 361 15.70 -29.38 -23.16
N SER A 362 16.03 -30.20 -22.16
CA SER A 362 15.09 -31.15 -21.57
C SER A 362 14.18 -30.55 -20.49
N ILE A 363 14.27 -29.24 -20.19
CA ILE A 363 13.38 -28.58 -19.23
C ILE A 363 11.95 -28.59 -19.80
N PRO A 364 10.95 -29.11 -19.05
CA PRO A 364 9.55 -29.07 -19.48
C PRO A 364 9.07 -27.65 -19.82
N ALA A 365 8.39 -27.51 -20.95
CA ALA A 365 7.89 -26.22 -21.45
C ALA A 365 7.01 -25.48 -20.43
N LEU A 366 6.29 -26.20 -19.56
CA LEU A 366 5.48 -25.59 -18.50
C LEU A 366 6.34 -24.78 -17.50
N PHE A 367 7.52 -25.28 -17.14
CA PHE A 367 8.44 -24.56 -16.25
C PHE A 367 9.09 -23.37 -16.96
N ILE A 368 9.43 -23.54 -18.24
CA ILE A 368 9.95 -22.44 -19.06
C ILE A 368 8.91 -21.33 -19.15
N ASN A 369 7.67 -21.62 -19.56
CA ASN A 369 6.60 -20.63 -19.69
C ASN A 369 6.30 -19.91 -18.36
N ALA A 370 6.30 -20.63 -17.24
CA ALA A 370 6.12 -20.04 -15.92
C ALA A 370 7.29 -19.10 -15.55
N SER A 371 8.52 -19.49 -15.87
CA SER A 371 9.71 -18.66 -15.65
C SER A 371 9.79 -17.46 -16.62
N GLU A 372 9.34 -17.63 -17.86
CA GLU A 372 9.25 -16.58 -18.86
C GLU A 372 8.26 -15.51 -18.44
N ALA A 373 7.18 -15.85 -17.74
CA ALA A 373 6.25 -14.85 -17.19
C ALA A 373 6.94 -13.88 -16.21
N THR A 374 7.97 -14.32 -15.47
CA THR A 374 8.82 -13.43 -14.66
C THR A 374 9.91 -12.72 -15.44
N LEU A 375 10.32 -13.28 -16.57
CA LEU A 375 11.39 -12.76 -17.43
C LEU A 375 10.87 -11.92 -18.60
N ALA A 376 9.55 -11.78 -18.76
CA ALA A 376 8.90 -11.05 -19.84
C ALA A 376 9.36 -9.58 -19.83
N GLY A 377 10.35 -9.28 -20.65
CA GLY A 377 11.11 -8.02 -20.64
C GLY A 377 12.61 -8.20 -20.87
N LEU A 378 13.14 -9.42 -20.69
CA LEU A 378 14.39 -9.89 -21.26
C LEU A 378 14.07 -10.60 -22.58
N SER A 379 14.80 -10.29 -23.64
CA SER A 379 14.59 -10.83 -24.98
C SER A 379 14.39 -12.35 -24.94
N SER A 380 13.26 -12.82 -25.48
CA SER A 380 12.82 -14.22 -25.54
C SER A 380 13.74 -15.18 -26.30
N GLY A 381 14.97 -14.77 -26.64
CA GLY A 381 15.93 -15.55 -27.40
C GLY A 381 16.56 -16.70 -26.62
N ILE A 382 16.78 -16.55 -25.30
CA ILE A 382 17.56 -17.52 -24.51
C ILE A 382 16.86 -18.90 -24.45
N PHE A 383 15.53 -18.92 -24.36
CA PHE A 383 14.76 -20.17 -24.24
C PHE A 383 14.24 -20.72 -25.57
N LYS A 384 14.23 -19.92 -26.63
CA LYS A 384 13.66 -20.31 -27.93
C LYS A 384 14.50 -21.34 -28.68
N GLU A 385 15.78 -21.48 -28.35
CA GLU A 385 16.71 -22.43 -28.97
C GLU A 385 16.68 -23.83 -28.34
N LEU A 386 15.92 -24.03 -27.26
CA LEU A 386 16.01 -25.24 -26.42
C LEU A 386 15.00 -26.35 -26.77
N ASN A 387 14.27 -26.24 -27.88
CA ASN A 387 13.19 -27.17 -28.22
C ASN A 387 13.48 -27.97 -29.51
N SER A 388 14.10 -29.16 -29.39
CA SER A 388 13.77 -30.32 -30.23
C SER A 388 14.51 -31.60 -29.79
N SER A 389 13.72 -32.65 -29.54
CA SER A 389 14.07 -34.08 -29.41
C SER A 389 15.19 -34.48 -28.44
N LEU A 390 14.85 -35.01 -27.26
CA LEU A 390 15.83 -35.58 -26.32
C LEU A 390 15.43 -36.93 -25.72
N MET A 391 16.47 -37.69 -25.33
CA MET A 391 16.43 -39.05 -24.78
C MET A 391 16.10 -39.08 -23.27
N MET A 392 15.48 -40.19 -22.82
CA MET A 392 14.99 -40.48 -21.46
C MET A 392 15.88 -40.02 -20.28
N THR A 393 17.21 -40.15 -20.37
CA THR A 393 18.14 -39.80 -19.27
C THR A 393 18.30 -38.29 -19.04
N HIS A 394 18.18 -37.47 -20.08
CA HIS A 394 18.26 -36.02 -19.93
C HIS A 394 17.00 -35.45 -19.27
N HIS A 395 15.86 -36.14 -19.34
CA HIS A 395 14.59 -35.68 -18.74
C HIS A 395 14.65 -35.49 -17.22
N MET A 396 15.40 -36.32 -16.47
CA MET A 396 15.46 -36.17 -15.01
C MET A 396 16.24 -34.91 -14.61
N GLY A 397 17.36 -34.63 -15.29
CA GLY A 397 18.16 -33.41 -15.06
C GLY A 397 17.39 -32.14 -15.42
N GLY A 398 16.76 -32.11 -16.60
CA GLY A 398 15.92 -30.98 -17.02
C GLY A 398 14.69 -30.78 -16.13
N PHE A 399 14.07 -31.85 -15.64
CA PHE A 399 12.95 -31.76 -14.71
C PHE A 399 13.36 -31.14 -13.37
N ILE A 400 14.46 -31.62 -12.75
CA ILE A 400 14.97 -31.07 -11.48
C ILE A 400 15.30 -29.59 -11.66
N LEU A 401 16.00 -29.23 -12.73
CA LEU A 401 16.33 -27.84 -13.05
C LEU A 401 15.07 -26.98 -13.25
N GLY A 402 14.06 -27.51 -13.95
CA GLY A 402 12.77 -26.85 -14.13
C GLY A 402 12.03 -26.59 -12.82
N VAL A 403 12.02 -27.54 -11.88
CA VAL A 403 11.43 -27.37 -10.54
C VAL A 403 12.17 -26.30 -9.74
N ILE A 404 13.50 -26.28 -9.80
CA ILE A 404 14.33 -25.25 -9.15
C ILE A 404 14.01 -23.87 -9.73
N LEU A 405 13.99 -23.74 -11.06
CA LEU A 405 13.65 -22.48 -11.73
C LEU A 405 12.24 -22.00 -11.39
N LEU A 406 11.25 -22.89 -11.41
CA LEU A 406 9.88 -22.58 -10.99
C LEU A 406 9.85 -22.09 -9.54
N SER A 407 10.58 -22.74 -8.64
CA SER A 407 10.66 -22.35 -7.23
C SER A 407 11.27 -20.96 -7.06
N ILE A 408 12.31 -20.62 -7.83
CA ILE A 408 12.90 -19.29 -7.83
C ILE A 408 11.94 -18.25 -8.40
N THR A 409 11.25 -18.55 -9.51
CA THR A 409 10.20 -17.70 -10.09
C THR A 409 9.10 -17.40 -9.07
N VAL A 410 8.58 -18.43 -8.38
CA VAL A 410 7.59 -18.28 -7.31
C VAL A 410 8.14 -17.39 -6.20
N PHE A 411 9.37 -17.61 -5.76
CA PHE A 411 10.00 -16.80 -4.72
C PHE A 411 10.15 -15.32 -5.13
N LEU A 412 10.59 -15.04 -6.36
CA LEU A 412 10.73 -13.66 -6.87
C LEU A 412 9.38 -12.94 -6.97
N LEU A 413 8.34 -13.60 -7.49
CA LEU A 413 6.98 -13.04 -7.51
C LEU A 413 6.45 -12.80 -6.09
N SER A 414 6.72 -13.73 -5.17
CA SER A 414 6.35 -13.61 -3.76
C SER A 414 6.99 -12.39 -3.11
N LEU A 415 8.28 -12.16 -3.38
CA LEU A 415 9.00 -10.97 -2.94
C LEU A 415 8.37 -9.69 -3.49
N ALA A 416 8.01 -9.67 -4.77
CA ALA A 416 7.34 -8.52 -5.38
C ALA A 416 6.02 -8.18 -4.65
N VAL A 417 5.16 -9.18 -4.44
CA VAL A 417 3.87 -9.00 -3.72
C VAL A 417 4.10 -8.53 -2.27
N SER A 418 5.08 -9.11 -1.57
CA SER A 418 5.38 -8.72 -0.18
C SER A 418 5.90 -7.29 -0.07
N ILE A 419 6.81 -6.88 -0.97
CA ILE A 419 7.38 -5.53 -1.00
C ILE A 419 6.29 -4.50 -1.30
N THR A 420 5.46 -4.73 -2.32
CA THR A 420 4.39 -3.78 -2.69
C THR A 420 3.36 -3.63 -1.58
N ALA A 421 2.91 -4.74 -0.98
CA ALA A 421 1.92 -4.71 0.10
C ALA A 421 2.46 -4.05 1.38
N THR A 422 3.71 -4.34 1.74
CA THR A 422 4.36 -3.73 2.93
C THR A 422 4.56 -2.23 2.74
N LEU A 423 5.10 -1.81 1.59
CA LEU A 423 5.27 -0.38 1.29
C LEU A 423 3.94 0.36 1.23
N SER A 424 2.93 -0.25 0.60
CA SER A 424 1.59 0.33 0.56
C SER A 424 1.01 0.56 1.96
N SER A 425 1.16 -0.40 2.87
CA SER A 425 0.68 -0.28 4.26
C SER A 425 1.36 0.86 5.01
N HIS A 426 2.68 0.99 4.87
CA HIS A 426 3.44 2.07 5.50
C HIS A 426 3.01 3.44 4.95
N ILE A 427 2.88 3.58 3.63
CA ILE A 427 2.42 4.85 3.04
C ILE A 427 0.97 5.16 3.39
N TYR A 428 0.09 4.16 3.38
CA TYR A 428 -1.28 4.31 3.84
C TYR A 428 -1.35 4.92 5.24
N ILE A 429 -0.56 4.42 6.19
CA ILE A 429 -0.49 4.97 7.56
C ILE A 429 0.03 6.41 7.55
N VAL A 430 1.10 6.70 6.81
CA VAL A 430 1.67 8.06 6.73
C VAL A 430 0.64 9.05 6.22
N MET A 431 -0.10 8.68 5.18
CA MET A 431 -1.17 9.49 4.61
C MET A 431 -2.32 9.64 5.60
N GLU A 432 -2.79 8.56 6.20
CA GLU A 432 -3.95 8.58 7.08
C GLU A 432 -3.73 9.45 8.32
N ARG A 433 -2.50 9.47 8.84
CA ARG A 433 -2.07 10.34 9.95
C ARG A 433 -1.99 11.82 9.59
N GLY A 434 -2.16 12.17 8.31
CA GLY A 434 -2.05 13.56 7.86
C GLY A 434 -0.68 14.15 8.11
N ILE A 435 0.37 13.31 8.15
CA ILE A 435 1.75 13.80 8.22
C ILE A 435 1.97 14.55 6.90
N SER A 436 1.88 15.88 6.96
CA SER A 436 2.10 16.74 5.80
C SER A 436 3.57 16.60 5.42
N ILE A 437 3.83 15.72 4.47
CA ILE A 437 5.14 15.63 3.84
C ILE A 437 5.29 16.90 3.03
N ASP A 438 6.29 17.70 3.38
CA ASP A 438 6.71 18.88 2.61
C ASP A 438 6.89 18.49 1.13
N ASP A 439 6.19 19.17 0.23
CA ASP A 439 6.19 18.86 -1.20
C ASP A 439 7.60 18.94 -1.79
N ARG A 440 8.46 19.82 -1.24
CA ARG A 440 9.87 19.88 -1.61
C ARG A 440 10.59 18.57 -1.31
N LYS A 441 10.32 17.94 -0.17
CA LYS A 441 10.92 16.64 0.19
C LYS A 441 10.41 15.52 -0.71
N LYS A 442 9.12 15.52 -1.07
CA LYS A 442 8.57 14.54 -2.03
C LYS A 442 9.29 14.63 -3.37
N ALA A 443 9.44 15.85 -3.90
CA ALA A 443 10.09 16.09 -5.18
C ALA A 443 11.57 15.65 -5.15
N VAL A 444 12.30 15.97 -4.09
CA VAL A 444 13.69 15.53 -3.90
C VAL A 444 13.80 14.00 -3.83
N VAL A 445 12.94 13.35 -3.05
CA VAL A 445 12.91 11.87 -2.96
C VAL A 445 12.59 11.26 -4.32
N LEU A 446 11.58 11.78 -5.03
CA LEU A 446 11.21 11.32 -6.36
C LEU A 446 12.36 11.45 -7.35
N PHE A 447 13.05 12.60 -7.37
CA PHE A 447 14.21 12.83 -8.23
C PHE A 447 15.36 11.85 -7.94
N ILE A 448 15.69 11.64 -6.66
CA ILE A 448 16.73 10.67 -6.25
C ILE A 448 16.37 9.26 -6.73
N LEU A 449 15.12 8.85 -6.53
CA LEU A 449 14.64 7.54 -6.96
C LEU A 449 14.66 7.38 -8.50
N MET A 450 14.27 8.42 -9.24
CA MET A 450 14.37 8.40 -10.71
C MET A 450 15.81 8.28 -11.19
N MET A 451 16.75 9.00 -10.58
CA MET A 451 18.18 8.88 -10.88
C MET A 451 18.71 7.47 -10.58
N MET A 452 18.35 6.89 -9.43
CA MET A 452 18.71 5.51 -9.09
C MET A 452 18.17 4.49 -10.09
N MET A 453 16.89 4.61 -10.47
CA MET A 453 16.28 3.71 -11.45
C MET A 453 16.95 3.85 -12.82
N THR A 454 17.26 5.08 -13.23
CA THR A 454 17.95 5.35 -14.49
C THR A 454 19.35 4.71 -14.50
N LEU A 455 20.10 4.85 -13.40
CA LEU A 455 21.41 4.22 -13.24
C LEU A 455 21.33 2.68 -13.33
N LEU A 456 20.34 2.06 -12.69
CA LEU A 456 20.12 0.61 -12.78
C LEU A 456 19.79 0.16 -14.21
N MET A 457 18.97 0.92 -14.93
CA MET A 457 18.64 0.63 -16.32
C MET A 457 19.85 0.81 -17.25
N MET A 458 20.74 1.76 -16.96
CA MET A 458 22.02 1.91 -17.68
C MET A 458 22.96 0.72 -17.41
N PHE A 459 23.12 0.30 -16.16
CA PHE A 459 23.93 -0.88 -15.81
C PHE A 459 23.43 -2.15 -16.50
N ARG A 460 22.11 -2.32 -16.59
CA ARG A 460 21.51 -3.45 -17.31
C ARG A 460 21.88 -3.48 -18.80
N LYS A 461 22.09 -2.33 -19.44
CA LYS A 461 22.44 -2.26 -20.87
C LYS A 461 23.94 -2.53 -21.13
N LEU A 462 24.78 -2.38 -20.11
CA LEU A 462 26.22 -2.61 -20.19
C LEU A 462 26.60 -4.10 -20.06
N LEU A 463 25.71 -4.90 -19.46
CA LEU A 463 25.80 -6.36 -19.36
C LEU A 463 25.06 -7.02 -20.52
#